data_AF-A0A1F8PL01-F1
#
_entry.id   AF-A0A1F8PL01-F1
#
_cell.length_a   1.000
_cell.length_b   1.000
_cell.length_c   1.000
_cell.angle_alpha   90.00
_cell.angle_beta   90.00
_cell.angle_gamma   90.00
#
_symmetry.space_group_name_H-M   'P 1'
#
loop_
_entity.id
_entity.type
_entity.pdbx_description
1 polymer ?
#
loop_
_entity_poly.entity_id
_entity_poly.type
_entity_poly.pdbx_seq_one_letter_code
_entity_poly.pdbx_strand_id
1 'polypeptide(L)' 'MKDIDKAVEKIERGNAWKETDEVVPVEVKKPLDKVIPVRLSADKWQQMREEAKELGIGPTTLARMWLLERLRQRVKT' A
#
# COMPACT_ATOMS: atom_id res chain seq x y z
N MET A 1 17.66 -9.34 -17.85
CA MET A 1 17.27 -7.91 -17.89
C MET A 1 16.33 -7.63 -19.05
N LYS A 2 16.75 -7.86 -20.30
CA LYS A 2 15.91 -7.64 -21.51
C LYS A 2 14.50 -8.25 -21.48
N ASP A 3 14.34 -9.43 -20.87
CA ASP A 3 13.03 -10.11 -20.79
C ASP A 3 12.07 -9.47 -19.78
N ILE A 4 12.62 -8.86 -18.72
CA ILE A 4 11.84 -8.14 -17.70
C ILE A 4 11.37 -6.80 -18.30
N ASP A 5 12.27 -6.08 -18.97
CA ASP A 5 11.96 -4.80 -19.61
C ASP A 5 10.83 -4.96 -20.64
N LYS A 6 10.88 -6.03 -21.44
CA LYS A 6 9.85 -6.38 -22.42
C LYS A 6 8.51 -6.77 -21.78
N ALA A 7 8.52 -7.32 -20.57
CA ALA A 7 7.32 -7.63 -19.82
C ALA A 7 6.69 -6.36 -19.22
N VAL A 8 7.50 -5.45 -18.68
CA VAL A 8 7.06 -4.14 -18.18
C VAL A 8 6.39 -3.32 -19.29
N GLU A 9 7.01 -3.25 -20.47
CA GLU A 9 6.48 -2.52 -21.63
C GLU A 9 5.11 -3.06 -22.09
N LYS A 10 4.85 -4.37 -21.94
CA LYS A 10 3.53 -4.96 -22.23
C LYS A 10 2.47 -4.58 -21.18
N ILE A 11 2.87 -4.48 -19.91
CA ILE A 11 2.00 -4.06 -18.80
C ILE A 11 1.57 -2.61 -18.99
N GLU A 12 2.51 -1.71 -19.29
CA GLU A 12 2.22 -0.28 -19.51
C GLU A 12 1.29 -0.05 -20.72
N ARG A 13 1.38 -0.90 -21.75
CA ARG A 13 0.51 -0.85 -22.93
C ARG A 13 -0.87 -1.50 -22.71
N GLY A 14 -1.17 -2.01 -21.52
CA GLY A 14 -2.45 -2.66 -21.21
C GLY A 14 -2.67 -4.02 -21.88
N ASN A 15 -1.66 -4.55 -22.58
CA ASN A 15 -1.71 -5.84 -23.30
C ASN A 15 -0.99 -6.96 -22.54
N ALA A 16 -0.86 -6.81 -21.21
CA ALA A 16 -0.22 -7.81 -20.36
C ALA A 16 -1.09 -9.05 -20.15
N TRP A 17 -2.41 -8.89 -20.20
CA TRP A 17 -3.37 -9.94 -19.91
C TRP A 17 -4.07 -10.36 -21.19
N LYS A 18 -4.20 -11.67 -21.40
CA LYS A 18 -5.03 -12.24 -22.45
C LYS A 18 -6.38 -12.64 -21.84
N GLU A 19 -7.43 -12.60 -22.64
CA GLU A 19 -8.75 -13.09 -22.21
C GLU A 19 -8.74 -14.58 -21.83
N THR A 20 -7.74 -15.34 -22.30
CA THR A 20 -7.51 -16.74 -21.96
C THR A 20 -6.75 -16.94 -20.65
N ASP A 21 -6.25 -15.88 -20.02
CA ASP A 21 -5.47 -16.00 -18.79
C ASP A 21 -6.39 -16.41 -17.64
N GLU A 22 -5.97 -17.42 -16.90
CA GLU A 22 -6.73 -17.95 -15.78
C GLU A 22 -6.69 -16.96 -14.60
N VAL A 23 -7.85 -16.52 -14.14
CA VAL A 23 -7.97 -15.70 -12.93
C VAL A 23 -7.76 -16.60 -11.73
N VAL A 24 -6.59 -16.53 -11.11
CA VAL A 24 -6.29 -17.27 -9.88
C VAL A 24 -6.77 -16.45 -8.68
N PRO A 25 -7.77 -16.92 -7.91
CA PRO A 25 -8.18 -16.27 -6.68
C PRO A 25 -7.08 -16.47 -5.63
N VAL A 26 -6.43 -15.39 -5.23
CA VAL A 26 -5.43 -15.42 -4.15
C VAL A 26 -6.11 -15.09 -2.84
N GLU A 27 -6.11 -16.04 -1.90
CA GLU A 27 -6.66 -15.83 -0.57
C GLU A 27 -5.65 -15.03 0.28
N VAL A 28 -5.88 -13.71 0.36
CA VAL A 28 -5.01 -12.82 1.12
C VAL A 28 -5.43 -12.86 2.58
N LYS A 29 -4.58 -13.44 3.45
CA LYS A 29 -4.78 -13.35 4.90
C LYS A 29 -4.83 -11.86 5.30
N LYS A 30 -5.87 -11.46 6.03
CA LYS A 30 -6.00 -10.13 6.65
C LYS A 30 -5.72 -10.25 8.16
N PRO A 31 -4.47 -10.36 8.60
CA PRO A 31 -4.10 -10.60 10.01
C PRO A 31 -4.25 -9.35 10.90
N LEU A 32 -5.12 -8.41 10.54
CA LEU A 32 -5.31 -7.15 11.28
C LEU A 32 -6.59 -7.25 12.09
N ASP A 33 -6.47 -7.80 13.29
CA ASP A 33 -7.62 -8.19 14.12
C ASP A 33 -8.12 -7.06 15.04
N LYS A 34 -7.32 -6.00 15.20
CA LYS A 34 -7.55 -4.91 16.16
C LYS A 34 -7.70 -3.58 15.43
N VAL A 35 -8.69 -2.79 15.87
CA VAL A 35 -9.00 -1.45 15.34
C VAL A 35 -8.72 -0.41 16.42
N ILE A 36 -8.04 0.67 16.05
CA ILE A 36 -7.83 1.85 16.89
C ILE A 36 -8.58 3.03 16.24
N PRO A 37 -9.75 3.44 16.76
CA PRO A 37 -10.43 4.63 16.25
C PRO A 37 -9.68 5.89 16.69
N VAL A 38 -9.28 6.74 15.74
CA VAL A 38 -8.58 8.00 15.99
C VAL A 38 -9.38 9.15 15.37
N ARG A 39 -9.63 10.20 16.16
CA ARG A 39 -10.18 11.45 15.64
C ARG A 39 -9.05 12.36 15.23
N LEU A 40 -9.09 12.81 13.98
CA LEU A 40 -8.18 13.81 13.43
C LEU A 40 -8.99 15.03 13.03
N SER A 41 -8.37 16.20 13.11
CA SER A 41 -8.91 17.39 12.47
C SER A 41 -8.89 17.24 10.94
N ALA A 42 -9.77 17.95 10.25
CA ALA A 42 -9.93 17.82 8.80
C ALA A 42 -8.65 18.16 8.02
N ASP A 43 -7.90 19.17 8.47
CA ASP A 43 -6.61 19.58 7.91
C ASP A 43 -5.56 18.47 8.05
N LYS A 44 -5.46 17.83 9.21
CA LYS A 44 -4.50 16.74 9.46
C LYS A 44 -4.86 15.48 8.70
N TRP A 45 -6.15 15.19 8.55
CA TRP A 45 -6.60 14.10 7.70
C TRP A 45 -6.24 14.34 6.24
N GLN A 46 -6.42 15.56 5.74
CA GLN A 46 -6.11 15.91 4.36
C GLN A 46 -4.60 15.84 4.08
N GLN A 47 -3.77 16.39 4.98
CA GLN A 47 -2.30 16.30 4.89
C GLN A 47 -1.82 14.84 4.79
N MET A 48 -2.36 13.97 5.65
CA MET A 48 -2.00 12.55 5.64
C MET A 48 -2.43 11.85 4.34
N ARG A 49 -3.57 12.24 3.75
CA ARG A 49 -4.02 11.69 2.47
C ARG A 49 -3.12 12.09 1.31
N GLU A 50 -2.66 13.32 1.29
CA GLU A 50 -1.76 13.84 0.26
C GLU A 50 -0.42 13.11 0.30
N GLU A 51 0.17 12.99 1.49
CA GLU A 51 1.44 12.27 1.66
C GLU A 51 1.31 10.77 1.34
N ALA A 52 0.23 10.12 1.79
CA ALA A 52 -0.01 8.72 1.46
C ALA A 52 -0.15 8.49 -0.06
N LYS A 53 -0.80 9.44 -0.76
CA LYS A 53 -0.96 9.41 -2.22
C LYS A 53 0.39 9.53 -2.93
N GLU A 54 1.26 10.44 -2.50
CA GLU A 54 2.61 10.59 -3.05
C GLU A 54 3.44 9.30 -2.90
N LEU A 55 3.23 8.57 -1.80
CA LEU A 55 3.87 7.29 -1.53
C LEU A 55 3.18 6.09 -2.19
N GLY A 56 2.06 6.29 -2.88
CA GLY A 56 1.29 5.21 -3.53
C GLY A 56 0.61 4.24 -2.54
N ILE A 57 0.36 4.67 -1.30
CA ILE A 57 -0.26 3.86 -0.25
C ILE A 57 -1.54 4.49 0.30
N GLY A 58 -2.34 3.70 1.02
CA GLY A 58 -3.52 4.23 1.71
C GLY A 58 -3.16 5.04 2.96
N PRO A 59 -3.98 6.03 3.36
CA PRO A 59 -3.72 6.84 4.56
C PRO A 59 -3.68 6.01 5.84
N THR A 60 -4.48 4.94 5.93
CA THR A 60 -4.44 4.01 7.06
C THR A 60 -3.17 3.15 7.10
N THR A 61 -2.62 2.81 5.93
CA THR A 61 -1.31 2.14 5.81
C THR A 61 -0.19 3.05 6.27
N LEU A 62 -0.20 4.31 5.83
CA LEU A 62 0.78 5.32 6.26
C LEU A 62 0.73 5.53 7.79
N ALA A 63 -0.46 5.72 8.35
CA ALA A 63 -0.66 5.85 9.79
C ALA A 63 -0.10 4.65 10.57
N ARG A 64 -0.32 3.42 10.07
CA ARG A 64 0.23 2.20 10.66
C ARG A 64 1.75 2.18 10.60
N MET A 65 2.35 2.57 9.48
CA MET A 65 3.81 2.60 9.32
C MET A 65 4.46 3.55 10.33
N TRP A 66 3.96 4.78 10.43
CA TRP A 66 4.44 5.75 11.42
C TRP A 66 4.29 5.26 12.87
N LEU A 67 3.16 4.62 13.20
CA LEU A 67 2.95 4.07 14.53
C LEU A 67 4.00 3.00 14.86
N LEU A 68 4.23 2.05 13.95
CA LEU A 68 5.21 0.98 14.15
C LEU A 68 6.65 1.50 14.19
N GLU A 69 6.97 2.47 13.34
CA GLU A 69 8.27 3.15 13.36
C GLU A 69 8.52 3.81 14.71
N ARG A 70 7.55 4.56 15.22
CA ARG A 70 7.67 5.27 16.49
C ARG A 70 7.80 4.31 17.67
N LEU A 71 7.10 3.19 17.65
CA LEU A 71 7.23 2.13 18.67
C LEU A 71 8.63 1.51 18.64
N ARG A 72 9.18 1.21 17.46
CA ARG A 72 10.54 0.66 17.32
C ARG A 72 11.62 1.60 17.86
N GLN A 73 11.48 2.91 17.64
CA GLN A 73 12.44 3.90 18.14
C GLN A 73 12.51 3.92 19.68
N ARG A 74 11.37 3.76 20.36
CA ARG A 74 11.30 3.78 21.82
C ARG A 74 11.93 2.56 22.49
N VAL A 75 11.89 1.40 21.84
CA VAL A 75 12.46 0.15 22.39
C VAL A 75 13.99 0.13 22.31
N LYS A 76 14.59 0.97 21.46
CA LYS A 76 16.05 1.07 21.31
C LYS A 76 16.70 2.07 22.29
N THR A 77 15.92 2.74 23.12
CA THR A 77 16.38 3.69 24.16
C THR A 77 16.28 3.02 25.51
#